data_AF-A0A8T6NT12-F1
#
_entry.id   AF-A0A8T6NT12-F1
#
_cell.length_a   1.000
_cell.length_b   1.000
_cell.length_c   1.000
_cell.angle_alpha   90.00
_cell.angle_beta   90.00
_cell.angle_gamma   90.00
#
_symmetry.space_group_name_H-M   'P 1'
#
loop_
_entity.id
_entity.type
_entity.pdbx_description
1 polymer ?
#
loop_
_entity_poly.entity_id
_entity_poly.type
_entity_poly.pdbx_seq_one_letter_code
_entity_poly.pdbx_strand_id
1 'polypeptide(L)'
;LAAVLGCPADDVDLYTVVYQPFETGMMFWRQADQRIWALTTAQLDQGFDAWWRFQDEYDGGDQPVEDPPEGLLQPIRGFGEVWNTNGFIREALGWATGPEQQATVPWQDFDDGWMMAAPDGTIFVMIPDEEDPTTGRHSGPLP
;
A
#
# COMPACT_ATOMS: atom_id res chain seq x y z
N LEU A 1 3.21 17.10 10.94
CA LEU A 1 4.01 15.97 10.41
C LEU A 1 5.19 15.67 11.32
N ALA A 2 6.16 16.58 11.51
CA ALA A 2 7.29 16.33 12.43
C ALA A 2 6.89 16.06 13.91
N ALA A 3 5.78 16.64 14.39
CA ALA A 3 5.28 16.36 15.74
C ALA A 3 4.45 15.06 15.85
N VAL A 4 4.23 14.33 14.75
CA VAL A 4 3.34 13.15 14.68
C VAL A 4 4.12 11.86 14.51
N LEU A 5 5.28 11.89 13.86
CA LEU A 5 6.13 10.70 13.67
C LEU A 5 7.18 10.51 14.77
N GLY A 6 7.48 11.54 15.55
CA GLY A 6 8.57 11.49 16.53
C GLY A 6 9.96 11.65 15.90
N CYS A 7 10.99 11.10 16.55
CA CYS A 7 12.37 11.15 16.05
C CYS A 7 12.64 10.00 15.07
N PRO A 8 13.58 10.15 14.12
CA PRO A 8 14.07 9.03 13.33
C PRO A 8 14.62 7.94 14.25
N ALA A 9 14.14 6.71 14.09
CA ALA A 9 14.54 5.59 14.92
C ALA A 9 15.92 5.05 14.53
N ASP A 10 16.20 5.01 13.21
CA ASP A 10 17.41 4.44 12.62
C ASP A 10 17.84 5.23 11.36
N ASP A 11 18.84 4.74 10.63
CA ASP A 11 19.22 5.28 9.31
C ASP A 11 18.19 4.91 8.21
N VAL A 12 18.26 5.57 7.06
CA VAL A 12 17.43 5.22 5.89
C VAL A 12 17.85 3.85 5.32
N ASP A 13 16.89 2.94 5.24
CA ASP A 13 17.05 1.62 4.60
C ASP A 13 16.56 1.62 3.15
N LEU A 14 16.99 0.61 2.39
CA LEU A 14 16.50 0.34 1.04
C LEU A 14 15.74 -0.99 1.02
N TYR A 15 14.47 -0.95 0.64
CA TYR A 15 13.65 -2.15 0.50
C TYR A 15 13.27 -2.42 -0.94
N THR A 16 13.29 -3.70 -1.33
CA THR A 16 12.64 -4.15 -2.55
C THR A 16 11.14 -4.23 -2.33
N VAL A 17 10.39 -3.56 -3.20
CA VAL A 17 8.93 -3.56 -3.22
C VAL A 17 8.41 -3.95 -4.61
N VAL A 18 7.20 -4.50 -4.64
CA VAL A 18 6.38 -4.58 -5.85
C VAL A 18 5.18 -3.69 -5.61
N TYR A 19 4.78 -2.87 -6.57
CA TYR A 19 3.62 -1.99 -6.41
C TYR A 19 2.73 -2.03 -7.65
N GLN A 20 1.46 -1.71 -7.45
CA GLN A 20 0.47 -1.62 -8.50
C GLN A 20 -0.45 -0.42 -8.24
N PRO A 21 -0.66 0.47 -9.23
CA PRO A 21 -1.61 1.58 -9.11
C PRO A 21 -3.05 1.11 -9.37
N PHE A 22 -3.99 1.75 -8.67
CA PHE A 22 -5.43 1.52 -8.75
C PHE A 22 -6.15 2.85 -9.01
N GLU A 23 -7.46 2.81 -9.27
CA GLU A 23 -8.26 4.00 -9.56
C GLU A 23 -8.28 5.02 -8.43
N THR A 24 -8.30 4.56 -7.18
CA THR A 24 -8.37 5.41 -5.98
C THR A 24 -7.30 5.05 -4.95
N GLY A 25 -6.13 4.60 -5.44
CA GLY A 25 -5.00 4.33 -4.57
C GLY A 25 -3.93 3.43 -5.18
N MET A 26 -3.21 2.73 -4.32
CA MET A 26 -2.19 1.78 -4.73
C MET A 26 -2.07 0.62 -3.75
N MET A 27 -1.64 -0.54 -4.23
CA MET A 27 -1.07 -1.58 -3.37
C MET A 27 0.44 -1.65 -3.55
N PHE A 28 1.14 -2.00 -2.49
CA PHE A 28 2.52 -2.45 -2.58
C PHE A 28 2.79 -3.63 -1.65
N TRP A 29 3.69 -4.50 -2.08
CA TRP A 29 4.23 -5.60 -1.32
C TRP A 29 5.70 -5.33 -1.01
N ARG A 30 6.15 -5.63 0.21
CA ARG A 30 7.55 -5.46 0.62
C ARG A 30 8.21 -6.81 0.85
N GLN A 31 9.38 -7.01 0.23
CA GLN A 31 10.08 -8.28 0.27
C GLN A 31 10.58 -8.68 1.67
N ALA A 32 10.96 -7.70 2.49
CA ALA A 32 11.60 -7.95 3.77
C ALA A 32 10.70 -8.69 4.78
N ASP A 33 9.40 -8.42 4.76
CA ASP A 33 8.42 -8.96 5.70
C ASP A 33 7.21 -9.62 5.02
N GLN A 34 7.20 -9.68 3.69
CA GLN A 34 6.16 -10.33 2.88
C GLN A 34 4.75 -9.83 3.20
N ARG A 35 4.63 -8.52 3.42
CA ARG A 35 3.35 -7.86 3.68
C ARG A 35 2.89 -7.10 2.46
N ILE A 36 1.57 -6.94 2.34
CA ILE A 36 0.90 -6.10 1.35
C ILE A 36 0.31 -4.91 2.09
N TRP A 37 0.47 -3.71 1.55
CA TRP A 37 -0.20 -2.51 1.99
C TRP A 37 -1.13 -2.03 0.89
N ALA A 38 -2.33 -1.62 1.27
CA ALA A 38 -3.28 -0.94 0.42
C ALA A 38 -3.43 0.50 0.92
N LEU A 39 -2.93 1.48 0.17
CA LEU A 39 -3.11 2.90 0.42
C LEU A 39 -4.25 3.39 -0.45
N THR A 40 -5.29 3.96 0.15
CA THR A 40 -6.49 4.41 -0.58
C THR A 40 -6.75 5.87 -0.31
N THR A 41 -7.44 6.56 -1.22
CA THR A 41 -7.94 7.92 -0.98
C THR A 41 -9.22 7.94 -0.13
N ALA A 42 -9.66 6.79 0.39
CA ALA A 42 -10.83 6.73 1.25
C ALA A 42 -10.48 7.37 2.60
N GLN A 43 -11.18 8.44 2.95
CA GLN A 43 -10.96 9.15 4.20
C GLN A 43 -11.72 8.45 5.32
N LEU A 44 -10.99 7.86 6.27
CA LEU A 44 -11.57 7.35 7.51
C LEU A 44 -11.76 8.46 8.55
N ASP A 45 -10.95 9.53 8.48
CA ASP A 45 -11.00 10.70 9.37
C ASP A 45 -10.62 12.00 8.62
N GLN A 46 -10.98 13.16 9.18
CA GLN A 46 -10.79 14.46 8.53
C GLN A 46 -9.31 14.75 8.21
N GLY A 47 -8.96 14.68 6.92
CA GLY A 47 -7.70 15.18 6.36
C GLY A 47 -6.59 14.15 6.18
N PHE A 48 -6.83 12.87 6.48
CA PHE A 48 -5.90 11.78 6.18
C PHE A 48 -6.58 10.67 5.41
N ASP A 49 -5.83 10.13 4.46
CA ASP A 49 -6.20 8.96 3.70
C ASP A 49 -5.82 7.70 4.48
N ALA A 50 -6.49 6.57 4.22
CA ALA A 50 -6.33 5.36 5.01
C ALA A 50 -5.43 4.33 4.33
N TRP A 51 -4.76 3.53 5.15
CA TRP A 51 -4.07 2.34 4.66
C TRP A 51 -4.40 1.10 5.48
N TRP A 52 -4.34 -0.05 4.84
CA TRP A 52 -4.45 -1.38 5.47
C TRP A 52 -3.23 -2.24 5.14
N ARG A 53 -2.88 -3.15 6.04
CA ARG A 53 -1.77 -4.10 5.88
C ARG A 53 -2.26 -5.54 6.00
N PHE A 54 -1.79 -6.39 5.10
CA PHE A 54 -2.16 -7.79 4.99
C PHE A 54 -0.91 -8.68 4.97
N GLN A 55 -1.04 -9.91 5.46
CA GLN A 55 -0.09 -10.97 5.10
C GLN A 55 -0.28 -11.30 3.62
N ASP A 56 0.81 -11.51 2.88
CA ASP A 56 0.71 -12.16 1.59
C ASP A 56 0.45 -13.66 1.82
N GLU A 57 -0.77 -14.10 1.53
CA GLU A 57 -1.23 -15.48 1.65
C GLU A 57 -1.33 -16.19 0.29
N TYR A 58 -0.93 -15.52 -0.80
CA TYR A 58 -1.02 -16.10 -2.13
C TYR A 58 -0.10 -17.31 -2.27
N ASP A 59 -0.69 -18.47 -2.53
CA ASP A 59 0.00 -19.76 -2.57
C ASP A 59 0.40 -20.20 -3.99
N GLY A 60 0.10 -19.39 -5.01
CA GLY A 60 0.31 -19.74 -6.41
C GLY A 60 -0.91 -20.38 -7.10
N GLY A 61 -2.04 -20.49 -6.40
CA GLY A 61 -3.29 -21.03 -6.94
C GLY A 61 -3.95 -20.15 -8.02
N ASP A 62 -4.97 -20.73 -8.65
CA ASP A 62 -5.83 -20.02 -9.60
C ASP A 62 -6.73 -19.03 -8.85
N GLN A 63 -6.90 -17.84 -9.43
CA GLN A 63 -7.79 -16.80 -8.90
C GLN A 63 -9.00 -16.61 -9.81
N PRO A 64 -10.17 -16.21 -9.26
CA PRO A 64 -11.31 -15.84 -10.08
C PRO A 64 -10.90 -14.78 -11.10
N VAL A 65 -11.20 -15.01 -12.38
CA VAL A 65 -10.92 -14.06 -13.45
C VAL A 65 -12.20 -13.28 -13.75
N GLU A 66 -12.10 -11.96 -13.78
CA GLU A 66 -13.15 -11.04 -14.16
C GLU A 66 -12.69 -10.18 -15.33
N ASP A 67 -13.60 -9.84 -16.24
CA ASP A 67 -13.31 -8.92 -17.34
C ASP A 67 -13.28 -7.47 -16.79
N PRO A 68 -12.11 -6.80 -16.77
CA PRO A 68 -12.03 -5.42 -16.30
C PRO A 68 -12.68 -4.46 -17.32
N PRO A 69 -13.11 -3.27 -16.89
CA PRO A 69 -13.50 -2.19 -17.80
C PRO A 69 -12.36 -1.82 -18.76
N GLU A 70 -12.71 -1.14 -19.87
CA GLU A 70 -11.73 -0.73 -20.88
C GLU A 70 -10.59 0.11 -20.27
N GLY A 71 -9.35 -0.29 -20.54
CA GLY A 71 -8.15 0.38 -20.05
C GLY A 71 -7.76 0.05 -18.61
N LEU A 72 -8.51 -0.80 -17.93
CA LEU A 72 -8.24 -1.26 -16.57
C LEU A 72 -7.79 -2.72 -16.56
N LEU A 73 -7.26 -3.16 -15.42
CA LEU A 73 -6.72 -4.50 -15.21
C LEU A 73 -7.30 -5.09 -13.93
N GLN A 74 -7.52 -6.41 -13.94
CA GLN A 74 -7.72 -7.16 -12.71
C GLN A 74 -6.35 -7.36 -12.04
N PRO A 75 -6.20 -7.02 -10.75
CA PRO A 75 -4.98 -7.38 -10.01
C PRO A 75 -4.86 -8.91 -9.89
N ILE A 76 -3.62 -9.40 -9.83
CA ILE A 76 -3.31 -10.83 -9.78
C ILE A 76 -2.43 -11.14 -8.58
N ARG A 77 -2.22 -12.43 -8.30
CA ARG A 77 -1.32 -12.93 -7.24
C ARG A 77 -1.70 -12.35 -5.87
N GLY A 78 -0.73 -11.90 -5.07
CA GLY A 78 -0.98 -11.33 -3.73
C GLY A 78 -1.97 -10.16 -3.74
N PHE A 79 -1.83 -9.22 -4.69
CA PHE A 79 -2.78 -8.10 -4.81
C PHE A 79 -4.16 -8.56 -5.25
N GLY A 80 -4.21 -9.49 -6.21
CA GLY A 80 -5.45 -10.15 -6.62
C GLY A 80 -6.14 -10.87 -5.47
N GLU A 81 -5.39 -11.47 -4.55
CA GLU A 81 -5.94 -12.23 -3.43
C GLU A 81 -6.64 -11.29 -2.45
N VAL A 82 -5.94 -10.22 -2.03
CA VAL A 82 -6.50 -9.18 -1.17
C VAL A 82 -7.73 -8.54 -1.82
N TRP A 83 -7.64 -8.22 -3.11
CA TRP A 83 -8.71 -7.53 -3.83
C TRP A 83 -9.95 -8.43 -4.05
N ASN A 84 -9.77 -9.71 -4.38
CA ASN A 84 -10.89 -10.62 -4.61
C ASN A 84 -11.57 -11.05 -3.31
N THR A 85 -10.82 -11.21 -2.21
CA THR A 85 -11.35 -11.74 -0.94
C THR A 85 -11.88 -10.65 -0.01
N ASN A 86 -11.46 -9.40 -0.18
CA ASN A 86 -11.86 -8.28 0.66
C ASN A 86 -12.66 -7.23 -0.13
N GLY A 87 -13.99 -7.37 -0.09
CA GLY A 87 -14.92 -6.46 -0.80
C GLY A 87 -14.78 -5.00 -0.40
N PHE A 88 -14.39 -4.70 0.84
CA PHE A 88 -14.15 -3.33 1.29
C PHE A 88 -12.90 -2.73 0.64
N ILE A 89 -11.79 -3.49 0.56
CA ILE A 89 -10.56 -3.02 -0.11
C ILE A 89 -10.80 -2.86 -1.61
N ARG A 90 -11.53 -3.78 -2.23
CA ARG A 90 -11.97 -3.67 -3.63
C ARG A 90 -12.77 -2.40 -3.90
N GLU A 91 -13.75 -2.10 -3.05
CA GLU A 91 -14.55 -0.87 -3.16
C GLU A 91 -13.71 0.39 -2.94
N ALA A 92 -12.76 0.35 -2.01
CA ALA A 92 -11.92 1.50 -1.67
C ALA A 92 -10.84 1.82 -2.72
N LEU A 93 -10.37 0.83 -3.49
CA LEU A 93 -9.32 1.00 -4.50
C LEU A 93 -9.84 1.07 -5.94
N GLY A 94 -10.94 0.39 -6.25
CA GLY A 94 -11.37 0.17 -7.64
C GLY A 94 -10.49 -0.84 -8.37
N TRP A 95 -10.44 -0.77 -9.70
CA TRP A 95 -9.60 -1.63 -10.54
C TRP A 95 -8.15 -1.15 -10.59
N ALA A 96 -7.23 -2.04 -11.02
CA ALA A 96 -5.86 -1.63 -11.29
C ALA A 96 -5.80 -0.80 -12.58
N THR A 97 -5.03 0.28 -12.56
CA THR A 97 -4.82 1.18 -13.71
C THR A 97 -3.54 0.88 -14.47
N GLY A 98 -2.72 -0.03 -13.95
CA GLY A 98 -1.47 -0.47 -14.55
C GLY A 98 -0.97 -1.80 -13.98
N PRO A 99 0.07 -2.39 -14.59
CA PRO A 99 0.64 -3.64 -14.12
C PRO A 99 1.47 -3.45 -12.85
N GLU A 100 1.75 -4.58 -12.18
CA GLU A 100 2.72 -4.64 -11.10
C GLU A 100 4.12 -4.23 -11.58
N GLN A 101 4.82 -3.47 -10.75
CA GLN A 101 6.18 -2.97 -11.02
C GLN A 101 7.05 -3.21 -9.79
N GLN A 102 8.25 -3.76 -10.00
CA GLN A 102 9.24 -3.90 -8.94
C GLN A 102 10.13 -2.65 -8.86
N ALA A 103 10.44 -2.23 -7.64
CA ALA A 103 11.39 -1.17 -7.38
C ALA A 103 12.18 -1.40 -6.09
N THR A 104 13.27 -0.65 -5.94
CA THR A 104 13.96 -0.50 -4.65
C THR A 104 13.71 0.92 -4.15
N VAL A 105 13.14 1.04 -2.95
CA VAL A 105 12.67 2.31 -2.40
C VAL A 105 13.37 2.64 -1.07
N PRO A 106 13.70 3.92 -0.81
CA PRO A 106 14.13 4.40 0.49
C PRO A 106 13.00 4.31 1.52
N TRP A 107 13.36 3.94 2.74
CA TRP A 107 12.45 3.80 3.88
C TRP A 107 13.11 4.34 5.14
N GLN A 108 12.37 5.12 5.92
CA GLN A 108 12.84 5.69 7.17
C GLN A 108 11.80 5.41 8.25
N ASP A 109 12.20 4.66 9.27
CA ASP A 109 11.38 4.45 10.46
C ASP A 109 11.58 5.60 11.45
N PHE A 110 10.49 5.94 12.14
CA PHE A 110 10.41 6.92 13.21
C PHE A 110 9.70 6.29 14.42
N ASP A 111 9.76 6.95 15.58
CA ASP A 111 9.14 6.46 16.82
C ASP A 111 7.65 6.09 16.66
N ASP A 112 6.90 6.89 15.90
CA ASP A 112 5.44 6.80 15.77
C ASP A 112 4.97 6.58 14.31
N GLY A 113 5.82 6.02 13.45
CA GLY A 113 5.46 5.72 12.06
C GLY A 113 6.66 5.61 11.13
N TRP A 114 6.41 5.67 9.83
CA TRP A 114 7.48 5.57 8.84
C TRP A 114 7.22 6.41 7.60
N MET A 115 8.27 6.62 6.83
CA MET A 115 8.22 7.28 5.52
C MET A 115 8.82 6.37 4.46
N MET A 116 8.26 6.42 3.25
CA MET A 116 8.84 5.79 2.07
C MET A 116 8.81 6.73 0.87
N ALA A 117 9.80 6.61 -0.01
CA ALA A 117 9.77 7.30 -1.30
C ALA A 117 9.43 6.31 -2.41
N ALA A 118 8.32 6.54 -3.12
CA ALA A 118 8.00 5.80 -4.33
C ALA A 118 9.04 6.06 -5.45
N PRO A 119 9.07 5.23 -6.51
CA PRO A 119 10.11 5.32 -7.54
C PRO A 119 10.12 6.64 -8.32
N ASP A 120 9.00 7.36 -8.35
CA ASP A 120 8.84 8.68 -8.95
C ASP A 120 9.29 9.83 -8.03
N GLY A 121 9.74 9.51 -6.81
CA GLY A 121 10.15 10.46 -5.77
C GLY A 121 9.01 10.95 -4.89
N THR A 122 7.78 10.47 -5.09
CA THR A 122 6.64 10.76 -4.22
C THR A 122 6.91 10.22 -2.82
N ILE A 123 6.70 11.05 -1.80
CA ILE A 123 6.90 10.66 -0.41
C ILE A 123 5.56 10.31 0.24
N PHE A 124 5.48 9.10 0.77
CA PHE A 124 4.37 8.67 1.63
C PHE A 124 4.81 8.67 3.08
N VAL A 125 3.97 9.28 3.92
CA VAL A 125 4.07 9.23 5.38
C VAL A 125 3.01 8.28 5.88
N MET A 126 3.40 7.32 6.72
CA MET A 126 2.52 6.27 7.23
C MET A 126 2.49 6.37 8.76
N ILE A 127 1.30 6.60 9.31
CA ILE A 127 1.05 6.77 10.73
C ILE A 127 0.14 5.62 11.17
N PRO A 128 0.65 4.66 11.96
CA PRO A 128 -0.16 3.59 12.49
C PRO A 128 -1.15 4.07 13.55
N ASP A 129 -2.30 3.40 13.64
CA ASP A 129 -3.30 3.69 14.69
C ASP A 129 -3.10 2.82 15.95
N GLU A 130 -2.21 1.82 15.91
CA GLU A 130 -1.90 0.87 16.99
C GLU A 130 -0.44 0.36 16.92
N GLU A 131 0.07 -0.28 17.98
CA GLU A 131 1.47 -0.75 18.08
C GLU A 131 1.85 -1.86 17.10
N ASP A 132 0.93 -2.78 16.74
CA ASP A 132 1.12 -3.77 15.66
C ASP A 132 0.10 -3.53 14.54
N PRO A 133 0.35 -2.53 13.68
CA PRO A 133 -0.71 -1.89 12.95
C PRO A 133 -1.19 -2.68 11.76
N THR A 134 -2.44 -3.07 11.79
CA THR A 134 -3.14 -3.62 10.61
C THR A 134 -3.76 -2.52 9.75
N THR A 135 -3.87 -1.30 10.31
CA THR A 135 -4.44 -0.13 9.67
C THR A 135 -3.75 1.13 10.18
N GLY A 136 -3.90 2.20 9.42
CA GLY A 136 -3.49 3.53 9.85
C GLY A 136 -3.89 4.60 8.86
N ARG A 137 -3.24 5.75 9.02
CA ARG A 137 -3.40 6.93 8.18
C ARG A 137 -2.15 7.15 7.36
N HIS A 138 -2.30 7.63 6.13
CA HIS A 138 -1.19 8.07 5.30
C HIS A 138 -1.38 9.48 4.77
N SER A 139 -0.27 10.04 4.32
CA SER A 139 -0.22 11.30 3.58
C SER A 139 0.78 11.20 2.44
N GLY A 140 0.39 11.70 1.28
CA GLY A 140 1.16 11.66 0.04
C GLY A 140 0.18 11.64 -1.13
N PRO A 141 0.51 12.22 -2.29
CA PRO A 141 -0.37 12.13 -3.45
C PRO A 141 -0.44 10.66 -3.90
N LEU A 142 -1.64 10.11 -3.93
CA LEU A 142 -1.91 8.86 -4.64
C LEU A 142 -2.12 9.16 -6.14
N PRO A 143 -1.77 8.20 -7.03
CA PRO A 143 -1.95 8.35 -8.48
C PRO A 143 -3.40 8.57 -8.90
#